data_AF-A0A257JDQ7-F1
#
_entry.id   AF-A0A257JDQ7-F1
#
_cell.length_a   1.000
_cell.length_b   1.000
_cell.length_c   1.000
_cell.angle_alpha   90.00
_cell.angle_beta   90.00
_cell.angle_gamma   90.00
#
_symmetry.space_group_name_H-M   'P 1'
#
loop_
_entity.id
_entity.type
_entity.pdbx_description
1 polymer ?
#
loop_
_entity_poly.entity_id
_entity_poly.type
_entity_poly.pdbx_seq_one_letter_code
_entity_poly.pdbx_strand_id
1 'polypeptide(L)'
;MTGSPAVAFVAVAAIGVQQGAEIDLFAFFVARRFGLARYGTVYGWIQVAAWASTIVGVLSFGKVHDLTGGYGLFQLAGGVAYMVGAILIAMVSLPPVRRS
;
A
#
# COMPACT_ATOMS: atom_id res chain seq x y z
N MET A 1 15.91 -5.30 16.95
CA MET A 1 14.88 -4.23 17.00
C MET A 1 14.01 -4.52 18.21
N THR A 2 14.00 -3.62 19.19
CA THR A 2 13.45 -3.82 20.55
C THR A 2 12.02 -4.36 20.55
N GLY A 3 11.82 -5.55 21.11
CA GLY A 3 10.52 -6.21 21.30
C GLY A 3 9.66 -5.56 22.39
N SER A 4 9.48 -4.23 22.32
CA SER A 4 8.54 -3.51 23.18
C SER A 4 7.14 -3.62 22.57
N PRO A 5 6.15 -4.17 23.30
CA PRO A 5 4.76 -4.25 22.81
C PRO A 5 4.20 -2.90 22.35
N ALA A 6 4.64 -1.80 22.97
CA ALA A 6 4.23 -0.45 22.58
C ALA A 6 4.59 -0.12 21.12
N VAL A 7 5.79 -0.50 20.66
CA VAL A 7 6.21 -0.27 19.27
C VAL A 7 5.35 -1.08 18.29
N ALA A 8 5.01 -2.31 18.66
CA ALA A 8 4.11 -3.15 17.86
C ALA A 8 2.70 -2.55 17.77
N PHE A 9 2.15 -2.03 18.87
CA PHE A 9 0.84 -1.36 18.84
C PHE A 9 0.83 -0.13 17.95
N VAL A 10 1.86 0.72 18.03
CA VAL A 10 1.98 1.89 17.16
C VAL A 10 2.12 1.47 15.70
N ALA A 11 2.92 0.45 15.40
CA ALA A 11 3.09 -0.04 14.03
C ALA A 11 1.77 -0.59 13.46
N VAL A 12 1.04 -1.41 14.23
CA VAL A 12 -0.26 -1.97 13.80
C VAL A 12 -1.30 -0.86 13.63
N ALA A 13 -1.34 0.13 14.53
CA ALA A 13 -2.23 1.28 14.39
C ALA A 13 -1.92 2.09 13.11
N ALA A 14 -0.64 2.35 12.83
CA ALA A 14 -0.22 3.06 11.62
C ALA A 14 -0.59 2.30 10.34
N ILE A 15 -0.37 0.98 10.31
CA ILE A 15 -0.77 0.12 9.19
C ILE A 15 -2.30 0.16 9.02
N GLY A 16 -3.07 0.09 10.11
CA GLY A 16 -4.54 0.17 10.05
C GLY A 16 -5.04 1.50 9.49
N VAL A 17 -4.48 2.62 9.95
CA VAL A 17 -4.79 3.96 9.41
C VAL A 17 -4.46 4.04 7.93
N GLN A 18 -3.30 3.53 7.52
CA GLN A 18 -2.91 3.50 6.13
C GLN A 18 -3.87 2.66 5.26
N GLN A 19 -4.22 1.44 5.69
CA GLN A 19 -5.12 0.56 4.97
C GLN A 19 -6.52 1.18 4.80
N GLY A 20 -7.02 1.91 5.80
CA GLY A 20 -8.27 2.64 5.70
C GLY A 20 -8.22 3.78 4.67
N ALA A 21 -7.11 4.52 4.62
CA ALA A 21 -6.93 5.63 3.69
C ALA A 21 -6.75 5.17 2.23
N GLU A 22 -6.16 4.00 2.01
CA GLU A 22 -5.77 3.48 0.69
C GLU A 22 -6.96 3.32 -0.26
N ILE A 23 -8.05 2.73 0.22
CA ILE A 23 -9.24 2.41 -0.58
C ILE A 23 -9.89 3.68 -1.13
N ASP A 24 -10.12 4.66 -0.26
CA ASP A 24 -10.77 5.92 -0.64
C ASP A 24 -9.89 6.77 -1.56
N LEU A 25 -8.57 6.77 -1.31
CA LEU A 25 -7.62 7.54 -2.11
C LEU A 25 -7.54 7.03 -3.54
N PHE A 26 -7.48 5.71 -3.74
CA PHE A 26 -7.46 5.12 -5.08
C PHE A 26 -8.79 5.29 -5.80
N ALA A 27 -9.92 5.10 -5.11
CA ALA A 27 -11.22 5.38 -5.68
C ALA A 27 -11.32 6.85 -6.17
N PHE A 28 -10.89 7.79 -5.34
CA PHE A 28 -10.86 9.22 -5.68
C PHE A 28 -9.96 9.51 -6.88
N PHE A 29 -8.73 8.98 -6.92
CA PHE A 29 -7.80 9.22 -8.01
C PHE A 29 -8.28 8.61 -9.34
N VAL A 30 -8.81 7.40 -9.32
CA VAL A 30 -9.32 6.74 -10.53
C VAL A 30 -10.53 7.50 -11.06
N ALA A 31 -11.49 7.84 -10.20
CA ALA A 31 -12.67 8.60 -10.58
C ALA A 31 -12.31 9.98 -11.15
N ARG A 32 -11.37 10.68 -10.51
CA ARG A 32 -10.95 12.02 -10.92
C ARG A 32 -10.11 12.04 -12.20
N ARG A 33 -9.32 11.00 -12.46
CA ARG A 33 -8.39 10.97 -13.62
C ARG A 33 -8.97 10.31 -14.85
N PHE A 34 -9.78 9.27 -14.70
CA PHE A 34 -10.35 8.51 -15.82
C PHE A 34 -11.85 8.72 -16.01
N GLY A 35 -12.51 9.42 -15.07
CA GLY A 35 -13.95 9.59 -15.06
C GLY A 35 -14.68 8.30 -14.65
N LEU A 36 -15.99 8.43 -14.43
CA LEU A 36 -16.81 7.32 -13.93
C LEU A 36 -17.13 6.25 -14.99
N ALA A 37 -17.06 6.59 -16.29
CA ALA A 37 -17.46 5.70 -17.38
C ALA A 37 -16.63 4.41 -17.49
N ARG A 38 -15.34 4.44 -17.11
CA ARG A 38 -14.45 3.26 -17.10
C ARG A 38 -13.94 2.93 -15.69
N TYR A 39 -14.54 3.52 -14.66
CA TYR A 39 -14.09 3.42 -13.27
C TYR A 39 -13.96 1.96 -12.81
N GLY A 40 -15.03 1.17 -12.99
CA GLY A 40 -15.07 -0.21 -12.52
C GLY A 40 -13.97 -1.08 -13.14
N THR A 41 -13.68 -0.90 -14.44
CA THR A 41 -12.62 -1.64 -15.12
C THR A 41 -11.23 -1.24 -14.60
N VAL A 42 -10.95 0.06 -14.49
CA VAL A 42 -9.62 0.54 -14.06
C VAL A 42 -9.37 0.19 -12.59
N TYR A 43 -10.34 0.48 -11.72
CA TYR A 43 -10.24 0.16 -10.29
C TYR A 43 -10.17 -1.35 -10.05
N GLY A 44 -10.92 -2.16 -10.81
CA GLY A 44 -10.85 -3.61 -10.75
C GLY A 44 -9.46 -4.16 -11.05
N TRP A 45 -8.80 -3.67 -12.11
CA TRP A 45 -7.43 -4.07 -12.43
C TRP A 45 -6.40 -3.65 -11.38
N ILE A 46 -6.57 -2.48 -10.76
CA ILE A 46 -5.74 -2.05 -9.62
C ILE A 46 -5.89 -3.06 -8.47
N GLN A 47 -7.12 -3.47 -8.15
CA GLN A 47 -7.34 -4.47 -7.11
C GLN A 47 -6.74 -5.83 -7.46
N VAL A 48 -6.85 -6.29 -8.71
CA VAL A 48 -6.21 -7.55 -9.15
C VAL A 48 -4.70 -7.50 -8.91
N ALA A 49 -4.04 -6.40 -9.28
CA ALA A 49 -2.61 -6.21 -9.05
C ALA A 49 -2.27 -6.19 -7.54
N ALA A 50 -3.11 -5.54 -6.73
CA ALA A 50 -2.94 -5.51 -5.28
C ALA A 50 -3.01 -6.91 -4.66
N TRP A 51 -4.04 -7.69 -4.98
CA TRP A 51 -4.18 -9.07 -4.48
C TRP A 51 -3.06 -9.99 -4.96
N ALA A 52 -2.66 -9.88 -6.22
CA ALA A 52 -1.53 -10.65 -6.74
C ALA A 52 -0.24 -10.34 -5.97
N SER A 53 0.01 -9.05 -5.70
CA SER A 53 1.16 -8.61 -4.90
C SER A 53 1.11 -9.14 -3.47
N THR A 54 -0.07 -9.14 -2.84
CA THR A 54 -0.27 -9.71 -1.50
C THR A 54 0.06 -11.20 -1.46
N ILE A 55 -0.41 -11.97 -2.44
CA ILE A 55 -0.11 -13.41 -2.54
C ILE A 55 1.40 -13.61 -2.68
N VAL A 56 2.05 -12.88 -3.59
CA VAL A 56 3.50 -12.95 -3.79
C VAL A 56 4.25 -12.58 -2.51
N GLY A 57 3.82 -11.54 -1.80
CA GLY A 57 4.41 -11.10 -0.54
C GLY A 57 4.32 -12.16 0.55
N VAL A 58 3.14 -12.76 0.75
CA VAL A 58 2.92 -13.82 1.76
C VAL A 58 3.74 -15.08 1.45
N LEU A 59 3.82 -15.49 0.17
CA LEU A 59 4.64 -16.65 -0.21
C LEU A 59 6.14 -16.37 -0.05
N SER A 60 6.57 -15.15 -0.39
CA SER A 60 7.97 -14.74 -0.24
C SER A 60 8.38 -14.61 1.23
N PHE A 61 7.45 -14.20 2.09
CA PHE A 61 7.66 -14.03 3.53
C PHE A 61 8.15 -15.33 4.20
N GLY A 62 7.47 -16.46 3.96
CA GLY A 62 7.87 -17.75 4.52
C GLY A 62 9.29 -18.14 4.08
N LYS A 63 9.56 -18.03 2.77
CA LYS A 63 10.85 -18.42 2.20
C LYS A 63 12.02 -17.55 2.67
N VAL A 64 11.82 -16.24 2.81
CA VAL A 64 12.87 -15.33 3.30
C VAL A 64 13.14 -15.56 4.78
N HIS A 65 12.10 -15.81 5.58
CA HIS A 65 12.27 -16.16 6.99
C HIS A 65 13.06 -17.46 7.15
N ASP A 66 12.73 -18.50 6.39
CA ASP A 66 13.42 -19.80 6.42
C ASP A 66 14.92 -19.67 6.08
N LEU A 67 15.27 -18.74 5.19
CA LEU A 67 16.66 -18.52 4.76
C LEU A 67 17.46 -17.58 5.66
N THR A 68 16.82 -16.60 6.30
CA THR A 68 17.50 -15.55 7.09
C THR A 68 17.43 -15.79 8.59
N GLY A 69 16.57 -16.72 9.04
CA GLY A 69 16.37 -17.04 10.46
C GLY A 69 15.69 -15.92 11.25
N GLY A 70 15.13 -14.89 10.60
CA GLY A 70 14.46 -13.80 11.29
C GLY A 70 13.68 -12.84 10.39
N TYR A 71 12.91 -11.94 11.00
CA TYR A 71 12.01 -11.02 10.29
C TYR A 71 12.60 -9.64 9.98
N GLY A 72 13.80 -9.34 10.50
CA GLY A 72 14.37 -7.99 10.41
C GLY A 72 14.55 -7.48 8.97
N LEU A 73 15.01 -8.36 8.06
CA LEU A 73 15.17 -8.00 6.65
C LEU A 73 13.82 -7.67 5.98
N PHE A 74 12.77 -8.45 6.30
CA PHE A 74 11.44 -8.23 5.75
C PHE A 74 10.80 -6.95 6.32
N GLN A 75 10.94 -6.70 7.62
CA GLN A 75 10.47 -5.48 8.26
C GLN A 75 11.12 -4.23 7.65
N LEU A 76 12.42 -4.29 7.37
CA LEU A 76 13.14 -3.21 6.69
C LEU A 76 12.65 -3.04 5.24
N ALA A 77 12.51 -4.13 4.48
CA ALA A 77 12.01 -4.09 3.11
C ALA A 77 10.58 -3.50 3.04
N GLY A 78 9.69 -3.91 3.95
CA GLY A 78 8.34 -3.35 4.07
C GLY A 78 8.36 -1.87 4.42
N GLY A 79 9.20 -1.46 5.36
CA GLY A 79 9.38 -0.04 5.71
C GLY A 79 9.85 0.81 4.52
N VAL A 80 10.81 0.31 3.73
CA VAL A 80 11.28 0.97 2.50
C VAL A 80 10.17 1.04 1.47
N ALA A 81 9.41 -0.04 1.26
CA ALA A 81 8.30 -0.06 0.31
C ALA A 81 7.21 0.96 0.66
N TYR A 82 6.85 1.08 1.94
CA TYR A 82 5.91 2.11 2.39
C TYR A 82 6.43 3.53 2.20
N MET A 83 7.73 3.76 2.47
CA MET A 83 8.35 5.06 2.24
C MET A 83 8.31 5.46 0.76
N VAL A 84 8.67 4.52 -0.13
CA VAL A 84 8.58 4.74 -1.58
C VAL A 84 7.14 5.01 -2.00
N GLY A 85 6.17 4.23 -1.50
CA GLY A 85 4.75 4.44 -1.79
C GLY A 85 4.26 5.83 -1.36
N ALA A 86 4.65 6.28 -0.17
CA ALA A 86 4.31 7.62 0.32
C ALA A 86 4.88 8.73 -0.58
N ILE A 87 6.14 8.59 -1.04
CA ILE A 87 6.76 9.53 -1.98
C ILE A 87 6.01 9.54 -3.31
N LEU A 88 5.70 8.36 -3.86
CA LEU A 88 4.97 8.25 -5.13
C LEU A 88 3.59 8.90 -5.06
N ILE A 89 2.85 8.69 -3.97
CA ILE A 89 1.56 9.33 -3.72
C ILE A 89 1.73 10.85 -3.61
N ALA A 90 2.75 11.34 -2.89
CA ALA A 90 3.03 12.77 -2.76
C ALA A 90 3.36 13.43 -4.12
N MET A 91 3.90 12.69 -5.08
CA MET A 91 4.20 13.15 -6.44
C MET A 91 2.96 13.16 -7.36
N VAL A 92 1.83 12.58 -6.96
CA VAL A 92 0.62 12.56 -7.79
C VAL A 92 0.08 13.98 -7.97
N SER A 93 0.24 14.51 -9.18
CA SER A 93 -0.37 15.76 -9.60
C SER A 93 -1.71 15.50 -10.28
N LEU A 94 -2.78 16.06 -9.70
CA LEU A 94 -4.13 15.94 -10.25
C LEU A 94 -4.44 17.11 -11.20
N PRO A 95 -5.20 16.87 -12.29
CA PRO A 95 -5.65 17.95 -13.16
C PRO A 95 -6.44 19.02 -12.38
N PRO A 96 -6.34 20.31 -12.75
CA PRO A 96 -7.11 21.37 -12.14
C PRO A 96 -8.61 21.08 -12.26
N VAL A 97 -9.35 21.34 -11.17
CA VAL A 97 -10.81 21.16 -11.13
C VAL A 97 -11.42 22.18 -12.08
N ARG A 98 -11.97 21.73 -13.22
CA ARG A 98 -12.69 22.60 -14.15
C ARG A 98 -14.00 23.02 -13.47
N ARG A 99 -14.00 24.20 -12.84
CA ARG A 99 -15.24 24.86 -12.38
C ARG A 99 -15.99 25.32 -13.62
N SER A 100 -17.08 24.62 -13.96
CA SER A 100 -18.10 25.08 -14.92
C SER A 100 -19.06 26.04 -14.23
#